data_AF-A0A1H7IJN7-F1
#
_entry.id   AF-A0A1H7IJN7-F1
#
_cell.length_a   1.000
_cell.length_b   1.000
_cell.length_c   1.000
_cell.angle_alpha   90.00
_cell.angle_beta   90.00
_cell.angle_gamma   90.00
#
_symmetry.space_group_name_H-M   'P 1'
#
loop_
_entity.id
_entity.type
_entity.pdbx_description
1 polymer ?
#
loop_
_entity_poly.entity_id
_entity_poly.type
_entity_poly.pdbx_seq_one_letter_code
_entity_poly.pdbx_strand_id
1 'polypeptide(L)'
;MGFFVRLKKNILVDAIALIVVGLVLIFLPGTSLNILTKVIGAVVLAAGVISVVTGLASKNQNVLTKNGSLGFGLVIAVVGVWILINPEFFEAIIPVIAGVIMLFSGIMNLGETLSLGKNSYKNWWVALILAALTIAAGAFLVFNPITMVKYVVQIIGAALAYNGASNLWIISRIHKVDKVNRKEIVDVESVEVEPKAEAKQEIIDVESKDLDN
;
A
#
# COMPACT_ATOMS: atom_id res chain seq x y z
N MET A 1 -23.59 17.75 -12.46
CA MET A 1 -22.37 17.44 -13.25
C MET A 1 -21.03 17.81 -12.57
N GLY A 2 -20.97 18.72 -11.58
CA GLY A 2 -19.69 19.14 -10.97
C GLY A 2 -18.94 18.10 -10.13
N PHE A 3 -19.62 17.10 -9.57
CA PHE A 3 -19.01 16.09 -8.69
C PHE A 3 -18.10 15.10 -9.45
N PHE A 4 -18.55 14.64 -10.63
CA PHE A 4 -17.80 13.69 -11.46
C PHE A 4 -16.49 14.29 -12.01
N VAL A 5 -16.47 15.58 -12.35
CA VAL A 5 -15.26 16.25 -12.84
C VAL A 5 -14.23 16.44 -11.72
N ARG A 6 -14.69 16.72 -10.49
CA ARG A 6 -13.82 16.79 -9.30
C ARG A 6 -13.26 15.41 -8.96
N LEU A 7 -14.06 14.35 -9.05
CA LEU A 7 -13.61 12.97 -8.86
C LEU A 7 -12.54 12.57 -9.89
N LYS A 8 -12.76 12.83 -11.19
CA LYS A 8 -11.76 12.52 -12.23
C LYS A 8 -10.44 13.28 -12.00
N LYS A 9 -10.49 14.55 -11.57
CA LYS A 9 -9.29 15.34 -11.25
C LYS A 9 -8.55 14.80 -10.03
N ASN A 10 -9.26 14.46 -8.95
CA ASN A 10 -8.64 13.92 -7.74
C ASN A 10 -7.92 12.60 -8.03
N ILE A 11 -8.55 11.70 -8.79
CA ILE A 11 -7.93 10.42 -9.17
C ILE A 11 -6.67 10.64 -10.01
N LEU A 12 -6.67 11.64 -10.91
CA LEU A 12 -5.50 11.99 -11.71
C LEU A 12 -4.36 12.55 -10.83
N VAL A 13 -4.69 13.43 -9.88
CA VAL A 13 -3.73 14.00 -8.93
C VAL A 13 -3.14 12.90 -8.06
N ASP A 14 -3.97 12.00 -7.54
CA ASP A 14 -3.54 10.85 -6.72
C ASP A 14 -2.63 9.90 -7.51
N ALA A 15 -2.95 9.62 -8.78
CA ALA A 15 -2.13 8.78 -9.64
C ALA A 15 -0.74 9.41 -9.91
N ILE A 16 -0.69 10.70 -10.21
CA ILE A 16 0.58 11.43 -10.40
C ILE A 16 1.37 11.47 -9.09
N ALA A 17 0.71 11.76 -7.97
CA ALA A 17 1.34 11.76 -6.65
C ALA A 17 1.93 10.39 -6.30
N LEU A 18 1.21 9.29 -6.56
CA LEU A 18 1.71 7.92 -6.35
C LEU A 18 2.94 7.61 -7.20
N ILE A 19 2.97 8.05 -8.46
CA ILE A 19 4.16 7.89 -9.32
C ILE A 19 5.35 8.66 -8.74
N VAL A 20 5.16 9.92 -8.39
CA VAL A 20 6.25 10.77 -7.85
C VAL A 20 6.77 10.20 -6.53
N VAL A 21 5.88 9.85 -5.60
CA VAL A 21 6.24 9.23 -4.32
C VAL A 21 6.96 7.90 -4.56
N GLY A 22 6.44 7.06 -5.45
CA GLY A 22 7.07 5.78 -5.81
C GLY A 22 8.50 5.96 -6.32
N LEU A 23 8.73 6.91 -7.22
CA LEU A 23 10.07 7.24 -7.73
C LEU A 23 10.99 7.74 -6.64
N VAL A 24 10.53 8.64 -5.75
CA VAL A 24 11.31 9.11 -4.61
C VAL A 24 11.75 7.95 -3.73
N LEU A 25 10.84 7.00 -3.43
CA LEU A 25 11.17 5.82 -2.63
C LEU A 25 12.19 4.89 -3.31
N ILE A 26 12.17 4.79 -4.65
CA ILE A 26 13.13 3.96 -5.40
C ILE A 26 14.53 4.59 -5.39
N PHE A 27 14.62 5.89 -5.66
CA PHE A 27 15.91 6.60 -5.78
C PHE A 27 16.50 7.02 -4.43
N LEU A 28 15.67 7.29 -3.42
CA LEU A 28 16.06 7.83 -2.12
C LEU A 28 15.48 7.00 -0.95
N PRO A 29 15.59 5.65 -0.94
CA PRO A 29 14.97 4.81 0.09
C PRO A 29 15.49 5.12 1.51
N GLY A 30 16.79 5.43 1.63
CA GLY A 30 17.40 5.81 2.91
C GLY A 30 16.85 7.12 3.45
N THR A 31 16.67 8.13 2.60
CA THR A 31 16.09 9.41 3.01
C THR A 31 14.62 9.26 3.39
N SER A 32 13.86 8.47 2.63
CA SER A 32 12.45 8.18 2.94
C SER A 32 12.28 7.52 4.31
N LEU A 33 13.11 6.52 4.61
CA LEU A 33 13.13 5.88 5.93
C LEU A 33 13.47 6.86 7.05
N ASN A 34 14.51 7.66 6.85
CA ASN A 34 14.95 8.65 7.82
C ASN A 34 13.87 9.68 8.15
N ILE A 35 13.21 10.20 7.10
CA ILE A 35 12.10 11.15 7.27
C ILE A 35 10.94 10.48 8.01
N LEU A 36 10.57 9.26 7.61
CA LEU A 36 9.46 8.54 8.24
C LEU A 36 9.73 8.29 9.73
N THR A 37 10.92 7.80 10.07
CA THR A 37 11.36 7.56 11.45
C THR A 37 11.39 8.85 12.25
N LYS A 38 11.86 9.95 11.67
CA LYS A 38 11.85 11.27 12.32
C LYS A 38 10.45 11.79 12.57
N VAL A 39 9.54 11.63 11.61
CA VAL A 39 8.13 12.03 11.78
C VAL A 39 7.50 11.22 12.93
N ILE A 40 7.72 9.91 12.97
CA ILE A 40 7.27 9.05 14.08
C ILE A 40 7.88 9.53 15.40
N GLY A 41 9.20 9.76 15.44
CA GLY A 41 9.90 10.28 16.63
C GLY A 41 9.36 11.63 17.10
N ALA A 42 9.03 12.53 16.18
CA ALA A 42 8.44 13.83 16.50
C ALA A 42 7.03 13.70 17.10
N VAL A 43 6.21 12.79 16.56
CA VAL A 43 4.88 12.49 17.12
C VAL A 43 5.00 11.87 18.52
N VAL A 44 5.93 10.93 18.71
CA VAL A 44 6.22 10.30 20.01
C VAL A 44 6.69 11.36 21.02
N LEU A 45 7.59 12.25 20.60
CA LEU A 45 8.06 13.35 21.43
C LEU A 45 6.91 14.29 21.82
N ALA A 46 6.07 14.68 20.86
CA ALA A 46 4.91 15.53 21.13
C ALA A 46 3.95 14.87 22.13
N ALA A 47 3.66 13.58 21.97
CA ALA A 47 2.83 12.81 22.91
C ALA A 47 3.46 12.76 24.31
N GLY A 48 4.78 12.55 24.40
CA GLY A 48 5.52 12.58 25.66
C GLY A 48 5.44 13.94 26.35
N VAL A 49 5.68 15.03 25.62
CA VAL A 49 5.59 16.40 26.13
C VAL A 49 4.17 16.73 26.61
N ILE A 50 3.15 16.37 25.83
CA ILE A 50 1.74 16.57 26.23
C ILE A 50 1.44 15.80 27.51
N SER A 51 1.90 14.55 27.64
CA SER A 51 1.73 13.74 28.85
C SER A 51 2.40 14.39 30.08
N VAL A 52 3.62 14.94 29.93
CA VAL A 52 4.32 15.64 31.01
C VAL A 52 3.59 16.93 31.40
N VAL A 53 3.20 17.76 30.43
CA VAL A 53 2.52 19.03 30.69
C VAL A 53 1.16 18.80 31.35
N THR A 54 0.38 17.84 30.86
CA THR A 54 -0.91 17.48 31.46
C THR A 54 -0.74 16.89 32.86
N GLY A 55 0.28 16.06 33.09
CA GLY A 55 0.61 15.54 34.42
C GLY A 55 1.00 16.64 35.42
N LEU A 56 1.68 17.70 34.98
CA LEU A 56 2.01 18.86 35.82
C LEU A 56 0.80 19.76 36.09
N ALA A 57 0.02 20.07 35.04
CA ALA A 57 -1.13 20.98 35.11
C ALA A 57 -2.33 20.37 35.85
N SER A 58 -2.47 19.05 35.87
CA SER A 58 -3.58 18.39 36.54
C SER A 58 -3.36 18.35 38.06
N LYS A 59 -4.02 19.27 38.76
CA LYS A 59 -3.96 19.41 40.24
C LYS A 59 -4.85 18.39 40.97
N ASN A 60 -5.80 17.76 40.27
CA ASN A 60 -6.89 16.98 40.87
C ASN A 60 -6.81 15.46 40.63
N GLN A 61 -5.67 14.93 40.16
CA GLN A 61 -5.46 13.48 40.04
C GLN A 61 -4.87 12.90 41.32
N ASN A 62 -5.26 11.66 41.65
CA ASN A 62 -4.63 10.88 42.71
C ASN A 62 -3.10 10.90 42.53
N VAL A 63 -2.36 11.14 43.63
CA VAL A 63 -0.88 11.26 43.63
C VAL A 63 -0.19 10.07 42.94
N LEU A 64 -0.76 8.87 43.02
CA LEU A 64 -0.23 7.68 42.36
C LEU A 64 -0.36 7.74 40.82
N THR A 65 -1.49 8.22 40.32
CA THR A 65 -1.76 8.40 38.88
C THR A 65 -0.98 9.58 38.30
N LYS A 66 -0.83 10.65 39.09
CA LYS A 66 -0.03 11.83 38.74
C LYS A 66 1.46 11.48 38.59
N ASN A 67 2.02 10.74 39.54
CA ASN A 67 3.43 10.35 39.50
C ASN A 67 3.71 9.32 38.39
N GLY A 68 2.78 8.38 38.16
CA GLY A 68 2.90 7.37 37.09
C GLY A 68 2.84 7.98 35.69
N SER A 69 1.91 8.91 35.44
CA SER A 69 1.77 9.58 34.14
C SER A 69 2.92 10.53 33.82
N LEU A 70 3.43 11.26 34.82
CA LEU A 70 4.61 12.12 34.68
C LEU A 70 5.87 11.33 34.35
N GLY A 71 6.13 10.25 35.10
CA GLY A 71 7.31 9.41 34.88
C GLY A 71 7.28 8.74 33.49
N PHE A 72 6.13 8.18 33.11
CA PHE A 72 5.98 7.55 31.80
C PHE A 72 6.05 8.56 30.65
N GLY A 73 5.44 9.74 30.80
CA GLY A 73 5.54 10.82 29.83
C GLY A 73 6.97 11.31 29.61
N LEU A 74 7.76 11.39 30.68
CA LEU A 74 9.18 11.76 30.60
C LEU A 74 9.99 10.70 29.84
N VAL A 75 9.78 9.41 30.14
CA VAL A 75 10.44 8.31 29.42
C VAL A 75 10.10 8.37 27.92
N ILE A 76 8.83 8.56 27.58
CA ILE A 76 8.39 8.69 26.19
C ILE A 76 9.05 9.91 25.52
N ALA A 77 9.12 11.05 26.19
CA ALA A 77 9.76 12.24 25.64
C ALA A 77 11.26 12.00 25.38
N VAL A 78 11.97 11.38 26.31
CA VAL A 78 13.40 11.02 26.14
C VAL A 78 13.58 10.06 24.97
N VAL A 79 12.74 9.04 24.85
CA VAL A 79 12.75 8.11 23.71
C VAL A 79 12.48 8.85 22.39
N GLY A 80 11.50 9.75 22.37
CA GLY A 80 11.19 10.58 21.21
C GLY A 80 12.39 11.43 20.76
N VAL A 81 13.07 12.10 21.69
CA VAL A 81 14.31 12.85 21.39
C VAL A 81 15.40 11.91 20.86
N TRP A 82 15.57 10.74 21.46
CA TRP A 82 16.57 9.77 21.02
C TRP A 82 16.33 9.30 19.58
N ILE A 83 15.07 9.02 19.22
CA ILE A 83 14.67 8.66 17.84
C ILE A 83 15.07 9.76 16.85
N LEU A 84 14.85 11.03 17.22
CA LEU A 84 15.16 12.17 16.35
C LEU A 84 16.67 12.34 16.11
N ILE A 85 17.50 12.07 17.12
CA ILE A 85 18.96 12.17 17.03
C ILE A 85 19.53 10.97 16.26
N ASN A 86 19.06 9.75 16.55
CA ASN A 86 19.59 8.50 16.01
C ASN A 86 18.49 7.66 15.34
N PRO A 87 17.93 8.09 14.20
CA PRO A 87 16.90 7.35 13.48
C PRO A 87 17.41 6.00 12.96
N GLU A 88 18.69 5.90 12.61
CA GLU A 88 19.30 4.68 12.05
C GLU A 88 19.19 3.47 12.99
N PHE A 89 19.28 3.70 14.30
CA PHE A 89 19.12 2.62 15.29
C PHE A 89 17.71 2.02 15.24
N PHE A 90 16.69 2.87 15.14
CA PHE A 90 15.29 2.42 15.06
C PHE A 90 14.96 1.80 13.70
N GLU A 91 15.58 2.26 12.62
CA GLU A 91 15.43 1.65 11.30
C GLU A 91 16.01 0.22 11.26
N ALA A 92 17.09 -0.04 12.00
CA ALA A 92 17.73 -1.34 12.05
C ALA A 92 17.09 -2.32 13.04
N ILE A 93 16.38 -1.84 14.07
CA ILE A 93 15.91 -2.71 15.16
C ILE A 93 14.93 -3.79 14.70
N ILE A 94 14.02 -3.45 13.79
CA ILE A 94 12.97 -4.36 13.30
C ILE A 94 13.61 -5.53 12.52
N PRO A 95 14.45 -5.29 11.50
CA PRO A 95 15.15 -6.37 10.80
C PRO A 95 16.06 -7.19 11.71
N VAL A 96 16.75 -6.56 12.67
CA VAL A 96 17.64 -7.31 13.59
C VAL A 96 16.84 -8.28 14.44
N ILE A 97 15.73 -7.84 15.04
CA ILE A 97 14.86 -8.72 15.84
C ILE A 97 14.30 -9.85 14.97
N ALA A 98 13.78 -9.52 13.79
CA ALA A 98 13.27 -10.53 12.85
C ALA A 98 14.36 -11.52 12.43
N GLY A 99 15.57 -11.03 12.12
CA GLY A 99 16.71 -11.85 11.74
C GLY A 99 17.17 -12.79 12.85
N VAL A 100 17.23 -12.31 14.09
CA VAL A 100 17.54 -13.14 15.27
C VAL A 100 16.50 -14.24 15.45
N ILE A 101 15.20 -13.91 15.37
CA ILE A 101 14.11 -14.90 15.45
C ILE A 101 14.26 -15.94 14.33
N MET A 102 14.53 -15.50 13.09
CA MET A 102 14.74 -16.40 11.95
C MET A 102 15.95 -17.30 12.13
N LEU A 103 17.05 -16.82 12.73
CA LEU A 103 18.21 -17.65 13.05
C LEU A 103 17.85 -18.76 14.03
N PHE A 104 17.11 -18.43 15.11
CA PHE A 104 16.64 -19.43 16.06
C PHE A 104 15.71 -20.46 15.40
N SER A 105 14.72 -20.00 14.63
CA SER A 105 13.82 -20.88 13.90
C SER A 105 14.56 -21.76 12.88
N GLY A 106 15.54 -21.19 12.17
CA GLY A 106 16.34 -21.91 11.19
C GLY A 106 17.20 -23.01 11.82
N ILE A 107 17.82 -22.76 12.97
CA ILE A 107 18.60 -23.75 13.72
C ILE A 107 17.70 -24.87 14.25
N MET A 108 16.53 -24.51 14.80
CA MET A 108 15.56 -25.49 15.29
C MET A 108 15.06 -26.41 14.17
N ASN A 109 14.66 -25.81 13.05
CA ASN A 109 14.25 -26.55 11.86
C ASN A 109 15.38 -27.43 11.33
N LEU A 110 16.62 -26.95 11.32
CA LEU A 110 17.76 -27.76 10.88
C LEU A 110 17.91 -29.04 11.72
N GLY A 111 17.78 -28.93 13.05
CA GLY A 111 17.78 -30.08 13.95
C GLY A 111 16.66 -31.08 13.67
N GLU A 112 15.44 -30.58 13.41
CA GLU A 112 14.30 -31.41 13.03
C GLU A 112 14.49 -32.09 11.66
N THR A 113 15.01 -31.37 10.66
CA THR A 113 15.22 -31.95 9.33
C THR A 113 16.28 -33.06 9.32
N LEU A 114 17.31 -32.92 10.15
CA LEU A 114 18.34 -33.94 10.34
C LEU A 114 17.80 -35.19 11.05
N SER A 115 16.84 -35.03 11.97
CA SER A 115 16.17 -36.19 12.59
C SER A 115 15.18 -36.85 11.63
N LEU A 116 14.47 -36.08 10.79
CA LEU A 116 13.60 -36.60 9.72
C LEU A 116 14.38 -37.37 8.65
N GLY A 117 15.61 -36.93 8.33
CA GLY A 117 16.51 -37.66 7.43
C GLY A 117 16.93 -39.03 7.96
N LYS A 118 17.08 -39.17 9.28
CA LYS A 118 17.38 -40.46 9.94
C LYS A 118 16.19 -41.43 9.90
N ASN A 119 14.96 -40.93 9.76
CA ASN A 119 13.72 -41.71 9.71
C ASN A 119 13.25 -42.04 8.28
N SER A 120 14.14 -42.02 7.27
CA SER A 120 13.87 -42.43 5.88
C SER A 120 12.78 -41.62 5.15
N TYR A 121 12.61 -40.34 5.46
CA TYR A 121 11.67 -39.48 4.75
C TYR A 121 12.25 -39.03 3.39
N LYS A 122 11.59 -39.37 2.27
CA LYS A 122 12.12 -39.19 0.90
C LYS A 122 12.46 -37.73 0.51
N ASN A 123 11.85 -36.74 1.17
CA ASN A 123 12.00 -35.31 0.84
C ASN A 123 12.73 -34.48 1.92
N TRP A 124 13.46 -35.11 2.85
CA TRP A 124 14.16 -34.42 3.95
C TRP A 124 15.15 -33.33 3.48
N TRP A 125 15.74 -33.51 2.30
CA TRP A 125 16.63 -32.52 1.66
C TRP A 125 15.95 -31.18 1.38
N VAL A 126 14.66 -31.17 1.02
CA VAL A 126 13.93 -29.92 0.74
C VAL A 126 13.80 -29.10 2.02
N ALA A 127 13.48 -29.77 3.12
CA ALA A 127 13.36 -29.12 4.42
C ALA A 127 14.74 -28.62 4.91
N LEU A 128 15.82 -29.36 4.64
CA LEU A 128 17.19 -28.93 4.95
C LEU A 128 17.58 -27.66 4.17
N ILE A 129 17.26 -27.60 2.87
CA ILE A 129 17.47 -26.40 2.05
C ILE A 129 16.67 -25.22 2.59
N LEU A 130 15.40 -25.41 2.97
CA LEU A 130 14.57 -24.36 3.55
C LEU A 130 15.14 -23.87 4.90
N ALA A 131 15.61 -24.77 5.75
CA ALA A 131 16.27 -24.39 7.01
C ALA A 131 17.55 -23.59 6.74
N ALA A 132 18.39 -24.03 5.79
CA ALA A 132 19.59 -23.32 5.40
C ALA A 132 19.30 -21.93 4.81
N LEU A 133 18.28 -21.80 3.94
CA LEU A 133 17.82 -20.52 3.41
C LEU A 133 17.30 -19.60 4.51
N THR A 134 16.58 -20.14 5.50
CA THR A 134 16.08 -19.36 6.64
C THR A 134 17.23 -18.82 7.48
N ILE A 135 18.25 -19.65 7.76
CA ILE A 135 19.46 -19.23 8.47
C ILE A 135 20.20 -18.15 7.67
N ALA A 136 20.39 -18.36 6.36
CA ALA A 136 21.08 -17.40 5.50
C ALA A 136 20.35 -16.06 5.43
N ALA A 137 19.02 -16.08 5.28
CA ALA A 137 18.19 -14.87 5.28
C ALA A 137 18.24 -14.16 6.64
N GLY A 138 18.12 -14.90 7.74
CA GLY A 138 18.25 -14.35 9.10
C GLY A 138 19.61 -13.70 9.34
N ALA A 139 20.70 -14.37 8.93
CA ALA A 139 22.05 -13.82 9.01
C ALA A 139 22.18 -12.53 8.19
N PHE A 140 21.68 -12.52 6.95
CA PHE A 140 21.71 -11.34 6.10
C PHE A 140 20.95 -10.15 6.71
N LEU A 141 19.81 -10.39 7.36
CA LEU A 141 19.06 -9.36 8.10
C LEU A 141 19.86 -8.77 9.26
N VAL A 142 20.58 -9.61 10.02
CA VAL A 142 21.37 -9.17 11.17
C VAL A 142 22.62 -8.41 10.75
N PHE A 143 23.31 -8.86 9.70
CA PHE A 143 24.54 -8.20 9.23
C PHE A 143 24.28 -6.94 8.41
N ASN A 144 23.15 -6.87 7.68
CA ASN A 144 22.83 -5.75 6.79
C ASN A 144 21.37 -5.27 6.96
N PRO A 145 20.93 -4.87 8.17
CA PRO A 145 19.54 -4.54 8.45
C PRO A 145 19.05 -3.34 7.66
N ILE A 146 19.85 -2.27 7.62
CA ILE A 146 19.51 -1.02 6.92
C ILE A 146 19.36 -1.28 5.41
N THR A 147 20.25 -2.08 4.83
CA THR A 147 20.20 -2.43 3.41
C THR A 147 18.96 -3.25 3.08
N MET A 148 18.59 -4.19 3.96
CA MET A 148 17.35 -4.98 3.82
C MET A 148 16.11 -4.08 3.76
N VAL A 149 15.98 -3.14 4.70
CA VAL A 149 14.82 -2.22 4.70
C VAL A 149 14.81 -1.35 3.45
N LYS A 150 15.98 -0.88 2.98
CA LYS A 150 16.08 -0.13 1.72
C LYS A 150 15.54 -0.92 0.53
N TYR A 151 15.88 -2.20 0.39
CA TYR A 151 15.34 -3.03 -0.69
C TYR A 151 13.82 -3.19 -0.59
N VAL A 152 13.30 -3.42 0.62
CA VAL A 152 11.86 -3.51 0.83
C VAL A 152 11.16 -2.21 0.42
N VAL A 153 11.70 -1.06 0.82
CA VAL A 153 11.17 0.26 0.44
C VAL A 153 11.23 0.49 -1.07
N GLN A 154 12.30 0.05 -1.75
CA GLN A 154 12.40 0.15 -3.21
C GLN A 154 11.35 -0.71 -3.91
N ILE A 155 11.11 -1.93 -3.42
CA ILE A 155 10.05 -2.81 -3.96
C ILE A 155 8.68 -2.17 -3.76
N ILE A 156 8.42 -1.60 -2.58
CA ILE A 156 7.19 -0.85 -2.30
C ILE A 156 7.08 0.35 -3.25
N GLY A 157 8.14 1.13 -3.42
CA GLY A 157 8.20 2.27 -4.34
C GLY A 157 7.92 1.87 -5.78
N ALA A 158 8.48 0.75 -6.24
CA ALA A 158 8.23 0.19 -7.57
C ALA A 158 6.77 -0.24 -7.73
N ALA A 159 6.18 -0.88 -6.71
CA ALA A 159 4.77 -1.24 -6.71
C ALA A 159 3.86 0.00 -6.74
N LEU A 160 4.20 1.07 -6.00
CA LEU A 160 3.48 2.35 -6.02
C LEU A 160 3.56 3.02 -7.39
N ALA A 161 4.75 3.07 -7.98
CA ALA A 161 4.94 3.63 -9.32
C ALA A 161 4.14 2.86 -10.37
N TYR A 162 4.15 1.52 -10.30
CA TYR A 162 3.34 0.66 -11.16
C TYR A 162 1.84 0.91 -10.98
N ASN A 163 1.38 1.02 -9.74
CA ASN A 163 -0.03 1.29 -9.44
C ASN A 163 -0.47 2.65 -9.98
N GLY A 164 0.32 3.70 -9.76
CA GLY A 164 0.05 5.03 -10.29
C GLY A 164 0.06 5.08 -11.82
N ALA A 165 1.01 4.41 -12.47
CA ALA A 165 1.06 4.30 -13.92
C ALA A 165 -0.14 3.54 -14.50
N SER A 166 -0.56 2.45 -13.85
CA SER A 166 -1.74 1.68 -14.24
C SER A 166 -3.02 2.52 -14.14
N ASN A 167 -3.19 3.27 -13.05
CA ASN A 167 -4.33 4.18 -12.90
C ASN A 167 -4.32 5.28 -13.98
N LEU A 168 -3.16 5.86 -14.29
CA LEU A 168 -3.03 6.86 -15.36
C LEU A 168 -3.39 6.28 -16.74
N TRP A 169 -2.94 5.05 -17.01
CA TRP A 169 -3.27 4.34 -18.25
C TRP A 169 -4.77 4.08 -18.39
N ILE A 170 -5.43 3.62 -17.32
CA ILE A 170 -6.88 3.37 -17.30
C ILE A 170 -7.65 4.66 -17.57
N ILE A 171 -7.29 5.77 -16.93
CA ILE A 171 -7.93 7.08 -17.14
C ILE A 171 -7.72 7.55 -18.58
N SER A 172 -6.53 7.36 -19.14
CA SER A 172 -6.25 7.70 -20.55
C SER A 172 -7.08 6.86 -21.51
N ARG A 173 -7.27 5.56 -21.23
CA ARG A 173 -8.12 4.68 -22.04
C ARG A 173 -9.60 5.04 -21.95
N ILE A 174 -10.10 5.40 -20.77
CA ILE A 174 -11.49 5.84 -20.60
C ILE A 174 -11.74 7.13 -21.38
N HIS A 175 -10.81 8.10 -21.34
CA HIS A 175 -10.92 9.31 -22.18
C HIS A 175 -10.86 9.00 -23.68
N LYS A 176 -10.13 7.95 -24.09
CA LYS A 176 -10.06 7.52 -25.49
C LYS A 176 -11.38 6.86 -25.93
N VAL A 177 -12.05 6.10 -25.06
CA VAL A 177 -13.36 5.48 -25.31
C VAL A 177 -14.49 6.53 -25.30
N ASP A 178 -14.48 7.48 -24.36
CA ASP A 178 -15.42 8.63 -24.35
C ASP A 178 -15.30 9.49 -25.63
N LYS A 179 -14.09 9.58 -26.21
CA LYS A 179 -13.85 10.32 -27.45
C LYS A 179 -14.24 9.54 -28.70
N VAL A 180 -14.33 8.21 -28.64
CA VAL A 180 -14.83 7.35 -29.73
C VAL A 180 -16.36 7.28 -29.70
N ASN A 181 -16.99 7.10 -28.53
CA ASN A 181 -18.44 7.15 -28.41
C ASN A 181 -19.01 8.54 -28.77
N ARG A 182 -18.31 9.65 -28.45
CA ARG A 182 -18.76 10.98 -28.90
C ARG A 182 -18.62 11.19 -30.43
N LYS A 183 -17.75 10.44 -31.11
CA LYS A 183 -17.67 10.51 -32.58
C LYS A 183 -18.81 9.74 -33.25
N GLU A 184 -19.20 8.60 -32.69
CA GLU A 184 -20.28 7.77 -33.23
C GLU A 184 -21.67 8.41 -33.07
N ILE A 185 -21.91 9.23 -32.04
CA ILE A 185 -23.18 9.96 -31.88
C ILE A 185 -23.26 11.19 -32.82
N VAL A 186 -22.13 11.68 -33.35
CA VAL A 186 -22.10 12.84 -34.27
C VAL A 186 -22.22 12.42 -35.74
N ASP A 187 -21.83 11.20 -36.11
CA ASP A 187 -21.96 10.68 -37.49
C ASP A 187 -23.38 10.14 -37.83
N VAL A 188 -24.28 10.00 -36.85
CA VAL A 188 -25.67 9.51 -37.09
C VAL A 188 -26.64 10.67 -37.41
N GLU A 189 -26.25 11.93 -37.19
CA GLU A 189 -27.13 13.09 -37.35
C GLU A 189 -26.75 13.96 -38.55
N SER A 190 -26.65 13.37 -39.74
CA SER A 190 -26.66 14.13 -41.01
C SER A 190 -27.05 13.30 -42.23
N VAL A 191 -28.12 12.50 -42.16
CA VAL A 191 -28.81 12.06 -43.37
C VAL A 191 -30.05 12.94 -43.55
N GLU A 192 -29.84 14.09 -44.19
CA GLU A 192 -30.93 14.83 -44.82
C GLU A 192 -31.57 13.91 -45.86
N VAL A 193 -32.87 13.63 -45.68
CA VAL A 193 -33.72 13.14 -46.77
C VAL A 193 -34.70 14.27 -47.08
N GLU A 194 -34.44 14.95 -48.19
CA GLU A 194 -35.33 15.97 -48.76
C GLU A 194 -36.75 15.41 -49.04
N PRO A 195 -37.78 16.26 -48.98
CA PRO A 195 -39.17 15.84 -49.04
C PRO A 195 -39.64 15.60 -50.48
N LYS A 196 -40.26 14.45 -50.76
CA LYS A 196 -41.14 14.28 -51.93
C LYS A 196 -42.33 13.37 -51.63
N ALA A 197 -43.47 14.05 -51.49
CA ALA A 197 -44.81 13.75 -51.98
C ALA A 197 -45.26 12.29 -52.22
N GLU A 198 -46.47 12.00 -51.70
CA GLU A 198 -47.48 11.06 -52.25
C GLU A 198 -47.11 9.56 -52.20
N ALA A 199 -47.96 8.59 -51.86
CA ALA A 199 -49.38 8.52 -51.55
C ALA A 199 -49.67 7.20 -50.80
N LYS A 200 -50.77 7.21 -50.02
CA LYS A 200 -51.72 6.14 -49.70
C LYS A 200 -51.32 4.65 -49.66
N GLN A 201 -51.75 4.05 -48.54
CA GLN A 201 -52.47 2.76 -48.37
C GLN A 201 -51.77 1.46 -48.77
N GLU A 202 -51.54 0.57 -47.80
CA GLU A 202 -52.38 -0.63 -47.64
C GLU A 202 -52.21 -1.25 -46.24
N ILE A 203 -53.35 -1.57 -45.63
CA ILE A 203 -53.49 -2.30 -44.38
C ILE A 203 -53.51 -3.77 -44.76
N ILE A 204 -52.57 -4.59 -44.29
CA ILE A 204 -52.77 -6.04 -44.23
C ILE A 204 -52.21 -6.50 -42.90
N ASP A 205 -53.09 -6.53 -41.90
CA ASP A 205 -52.85 -7.24 -40.66
C ASP A 205 -53.28 -8.70 -40.84
N VAL A 206 -52.48 -9.55 -40.22
CA VAL A 206 -52.39 -10.99 -40.45
C VAL A 206 -53.60 -11.69 -39.85
N GLU A 207 -54.35 -12.33 -40.74
CA GLU A 207 -54.98 -13.65 -40.60
C GLU A 207 -54.97 -14.27 -39.19
N SER A 208 -56.05 -14.05 -38.45
CA SER A 208 -56.54 -14.98 -37.43
C SER A 208 -57.59 -15.89 -38.07
N LYS A 209 -57.18 -17.14 -38.27
CA LYS A 209 -57.98 -18.29 -38.65
C LYS A 209 -59.05 -18.56 -37.59
N ASP A 210 -60.32 -18.44 -37.95
CA ASP A 210 -61.44 -19.14 -37.29
C ASP A 210 -62.74 -19.04 -38.13
N LEU A 211 -63.38 -20.20 -38.30
CA LEU A 211 -64.78 -20.48 -38.68
C LEU A 211 -65.14 -20.78 -40.15
N ASP A 212 -65.45 -22.07 -40.32
CA ASP A 212 -66.51 -22.68 -41.13
C ASP A 212 -66.50 -22.65 -42.67
N ASN A 213 -66.47 -23.88 -43.18
CA ASN A 213 -67.08 -24.41 -44.42
C ASN A 213 -66.30 -24.29 -45.72
#